data_AF-A0A7S8C1K5-F1
#
_entry.id   AF-A0A7S8C1K5-F1
#
_cell.length_a   1.000
_cell.length_b   1.000
_cell.length_c   1.000
_cell.angle_alpha   90.00
_cell.angle_beta   90.00
_cell.angle_gamma   90.00
#
_symmetry.space_group_name_H-M   'P 1'
#
loop_
_entity.id
_entity.type
_entity.pdbx_description
1 polymer ?
#
loop_
_entity_poly.entity_id
_entity_poly.type
_entity_poly.pdbx_seq_one_letter_code
_entity_poly.pdbx_strand_id
1 'polypeptide(L)' 'MTTLSKIIFAIPLIGWMLRSAWYGDDSEKVFFCINIVVFWGLAIYAFGYPALIIPALTVTGVYLVSMIALTARDI' A
#
# COMPACT_ATOMS: atom_id res chain seq x y z
N MET A 1 -15.01 -15.87 5.72
CA MET A 1 -13.65 -15.36 5.43
C MET A 1 -13.17 -16.02 4.13
N THR A 2 -12.98 -15.23 3.08
CA THR A 2 -12.45 -15.72 1.79
C THR A 2 -11.03 -16.26 1.93
N THR A 3 -10.65 -17.24 1.13
CA THR A 3 -9.33 -17.91 1.15
C THR A 3 -8.17 -16.91 1.06
N LEU A 4 -8.36 -15.81 0.32
CA LEU A 4 -7.41 -14.72 0.17
C LEU A 4 -7.12 -13.98 1.50
N SER A 5 -8.13 -13.78 2.34
CA SER A 5 -7.97 -13.11 3.64
C SER A 5 -7.08 -13.91 4.60
N LYS A 6 -7.15 -15.25 4.54
CA LYS A 6 -6.32 -16.12 5.36
C LYS A 6 -4.84 -16.03 4.98
N ILE A 7 -4.54 -15.88 3.69
CA ILE A 7 -3.17 -15.77 3.18
C ILE A 7 -2.57 -14.42 3.58
N ILE A 8 -3.32 -13.32 3.42
CA ILE A 8 -2.85 -11.98 3.78
C ILE A 8 -2.59 -11.87 5.30
N PHE A 9 -3.47 -12.43 6.12
CA PHE A 9 -3.31 -12.46 7.58
C PHE A 9 -2.27 -13.47 8.10
N ALA A 10 -1.70 -14.31 7.23
CA ALA A 10 -0.62 -15.24 7.58
C ALA A 10 0.78 -14.59 7.48
N ILE A 11 0.89 -13.43 6.79
CA ILE A 11 2.14 -12.67 6.72
C ILE A 11 2.36 -12.03 8.10
N PRO A 12 3.41 -12.42 8.85
CA PRO A 12 3.52 -12.07 10.27
C PRO A 12 3.62 -10.56 10.54
N LEU A 13 4.21 -9.79 9.62
CA LEU A 13 4.34 -8.34 9.76
C LEU A 13 3.11 -7.59 9.23
N ILE A 14 2.80 -7.77 7.94
CA ILE A 14 1.73 -7.03 7.25
C ILE A 14 0.35 -7.54 7.67
N GLY A 15 0.20 -8.86 7.81
CA GLY A 15 -1.05 -9.51 8.18
C GLY A 15 -1.48 -9.23 9.61
N TRP A 16 -0.54 -9.04 10.54
CA TRP A 16 -0.85 -8.62 11.91
C TRP A 16 -1.36 -7.17 11.93
N MET A 17 -0.63 -6.26 11.29
CA MET A 17 -1.03 -4.85 11.17
C MET A 17 -2.39 -4.68 10.50
N LEU A 18 -2.64 -5.40 9.41
CA LEU A 18 -3.89 -5.33 8.66
C LEU A 18 -5.06 -5.94 9.44
N ARG A 19 -4.81 -6.99 10.23
CA ARG A 19 -5.83 -7.59 11.11
C ARG A 19 -6.22 -6.62 12.22
N SER A 20 -5.24 -5.95 12.84
CA SER A 20 -5.48 -4.90 13.84
C SER A 20 -6.29 -3.74 13.25
N ALA A 21 -5.92 -3.24 12.07
CA ALA A 21 -6.65 -2.13 11.44
C ALA A 21 -8.11 -2.48 11.06
N TRP A 22 -8.38 -3.74 10.72
CA TRP A 22 -9.71 -4.18 10.27
C TRP A 22 -10.68 -4.48 11.41
N TYR A 23 -10.19 -5.08 12.49
CA TYR A 23 -11.01 -5.52 13.62
C TYR A 23 -10.85 -4.65 14.87
N GLY A 24 -9.88 -3.74 14.88
CA GLY A 24 -9.54 -2.88 15.99
C GLY A 24 -10.35 -1.60 16.08
N ASP A 25 -10.14 -0.89 17.19
CA ASP A 25 -10.70 0.42 17.47
C ASP A 25 -10.15 1.51 16.52
N ASP A 26 -10.76 2.69 16.51
CA ASP A 26 -10.29 3.80 15.67
C ASP A 26 -8.83 4.19 15.95
N SER A 27 -8.37 3.98 17.18
CA SER A 27 -6.96 4.14 17.56
C SER A 27 -6.03 3.19 16.77
N GLU A 28 -6.43 1.94 16.55
CA GLU A 28 -5.62 0.95 15.84
C GLU A 28 -5.48 1.27 14.34
N LYS A 29 -6.50 1.89 13.74
CA LYS A 29 -6.44 2.38 12.35
C LYS A 29 -5.41 3.51 12.22
N VAL A 30 -5.32 4.39 13.21
CA VAL A 30 -4.30 5.46 13.22
C VAL A 30 -2.90 4.85 13.34
N PHE A 31 -2.70 3.88 14.23
CA PHE A 31 -1.41 3.18 14.34
C PHE A 31 -1.02 2.43 13.06
N PHE A 32 -1.99 1.87 12.34
CA PHE A 32 -1.74 1.26 11.03
C PHE A 32 -1.16 2.26 10.02
N CYS A 33 -1.78 3.45 9.91
CA CYS A 33 -1.29 4.52 9.04
C CYS A 33 0.12 4.97 9.44
N ILE A 34 0.37 5.17 10.74
CA ILE A 34 1.70 5.54 11.26
C ILE A 34 2.73 4.47 10.89
N ASN A 35 2.40 3.20 11.10
CA ASN A 35 3.30 2.09 10.78
C ASN A 35 3.62 2.05 9.28
N ILE A 36 2.65 2.31 8.38
CA ILE A 36 2.93 2.42 6.93
C ILE A 36 3.98 3.50 6.66
N VAL A 37 3.82 4.69 7.25
CA VAL A 37 4.77 5.79 7.06
C VAL A 37 6.16 5.41 7.60
N VAL A 38 6.22 4.77 8.77
CA VAL A 38 7.48 4.28 9.35
C VAL A 38 8.12 3.21 8.47
N PHE A 39 7.36 2.24 7.97
CA PHE A 39 7.85 1.22 7.05
C PHE A 39 8.40 1.83 5.75
N TRP A 40 7.73 2.86 5.23
CA TRP A 40 8.22 3.55 4.05
C TRP A 40 9.50 4.34 4.35
N GLY A 41 9.59 4.99 5.51
CA GLY A 41 10.84 5.60 6.00
C GLY A 41 11.98 4.60 6.14
N LEU A 42 11.72 3.41 6.69
CA LEU A 42 12.69 2.32 6.76
C LEU A 42 13.09 1.82 5.37
N ALA A 43 12.16 1.76 4.42
CA ALA A 43 12.48 1.42 3.03
C ALA A 43 13.38 2.48 2.38
N ILE A 44 13.13 3.77 2.64
CA ILE A 44 14.01 4.85 2.19
C ILE A 44 15.39 4.75 2.84
N TYR A 45 15.46 4.41 4.13
CA TYR A 45 16.74 4.20 4.80
C TYR A 45 17.52 3.00 4.25
N ALA A 46 16.84 1.87 4.00
CA ALA A 46 17.48 0.63 3.55
C ALA A 46 17.84 0.63 2.05
N PHE A 47 16.98 1.21 1.20
CA PHE A 47 17.11 1.16 -0.26
C PHE A 47 17.45 2.51 -0.89
N GLY A 48 17.31 3.63 -0.17
CA GLY A 48 17.62 4.97 -0.66
C GLY A 48 16.61 5.52 -1.65
N TYR A 49 17.11 6.24 -2.65
CA TYR A 49 16.32 6.85 -3.73
C TYR A 49 15.38 5.87 -4.48
N PRO A 50 15.76 4.59 -4.74
CA PRO A 50 14.85 3.56 -5.24
C PRO A 50 13.48 3.50 -4.56
N ALA A 51 13.41 3.66 -3.23
CA ALA A 51 12.16 3.62 -2.48
C ALA A 51 11.20 4.78 -2.77
N LEU A 52 11.71 5.87 -3.36
CA LEU A 52 10.94 7.04 -3.79
C LEU A 52 10.60 7.00 -5.29
N ILE A 53 11.58 6.66 -6.14
CA ILE A 53 11.42 6.73 -7.60
C ILE A 53 10.51 5.63 -8.14
N ILE A 54 10.52 4.42 -7.56
CA ILE A 54 9.68 3.32 -8.03
C ILE A 54 8.19 3.64 -7.85
N PRO A 55 7.70 4.07 -6.66
CA PRO A 55 6.32 4.52 -6.52
C PRO A 55 5.96 5.68 -7.46
N ALA A 56 6.85 6.67 -7.60
CA ALA A 56 6.61 7.82 -8.49
C ALA A 56 6.42 7.37 -9.95
N LEU A 57 7.34 6.58 -10.49
CA LEU A 57 7.26 6.06 -11.86
C LEU A 57 6.05 5.13 -12.06
N THR A 58 5.69 4.35 -11.03
CA THR A 58 4.50 3.51 -11.06
C THR A 58 3.23 4.36 -11.20
N VAL A 59 3.09 5.41 -10.38
CA VAL A 59 1.96 6.34 -10.47
C VAL A 59 1.95 7.07 -11.81
N THR A 60 3.11 7.49 -12.34
CA THR A 60 3.21 8.08 -13.67
C THR A 60 2.71 7.12 -14.75
N GLY A 61 3.14 5.86 -14.73
CA GLY A 61 2.69 4.84 -15.67
C GLY A 61 1.18 4.59 -15.58
N VAL A 62 0.65 4.48 -14.36
CA VAL A 62 -0.80 4.34 -14.12
C VAL A 62 -1.56 5.54 -14.69
N TYR A 63 -1.08 6.75 -14.47
CA TYR A 63 -1.73 7.96 -14.96
C TYR A 63 -1.73 8.02 -16.49
N LEU A 64 -0.61 7.70 -17.12
CA LEU A 64 -0.49 7.65 -18.58
C LEU A 64 -1.46 6.63 -19.18
N VAL A 65 -1.49 5.41 -18.62
CA VAL A 65 -2.44 4.36 -19.06
C VAL A 65 -3.87 4.81 -18.83
N SER A 66 -4.18 5.46 -17.70
CA SER A 66 -5.52 5.97 -17.41
C SER A 66 -5.95 7.05 -18.39
N MET A 67 -5.06 7.99 -18.75
CA MET A 67 -5.33 9.03 -19.75
C MET A 67 -5.66 8.40 -21.11
N ILE A 68 -4.84 7.47 -21.58
CA ILE A 68 -5.12 6.74 -22.83
C ILE A 68 -6.46 6.01 -22.74
N ALA A 69 -6.73 5.33 -21.63
CA ALA A 69 -7.97 4.58 -21.45
C ALA A 69 -9.21 5.48 -21.43
N LEU A 70 -9.11 6.65 -20.79
CA LEU A 70 -10.18 7.67 -20.73
C LEU A 70 -10.37 8.39 -22.07
N THR A 71 -9.34 8.53 -22.89
CA THR A 71 -9.52 9.08 -24.25
C THR A 71 -10.03 8.03 -25.23
N ALA A 72 -9.59 6.77 -25.08
CA ALA A 72 -10.00 5.68 -25.97
C ALA A 72 -11.44 5.20 -25.70
N ARG A 73 -11.90 5.31 -24.45
CA ARG A 73 -13.30 5.14 -24.07
C ARG A 73 -13.85 6.55 -24.00
N ASP A 74 -14.62 6.98 -24.99
CA ASP A 74 -15.19 8.33 -25.07
C ASP A 74 -16.20 8.60 -23.92
N ILE A 75 -15.70 8.71 -22.67
CA ILE A 75 -16.44 9.01 -21.43
C ILE A 75 -16.14 10.43 -20.96
#